data_AF-A0A359I7V0-F1
#
_entry.id   AF-A0A359I7V0-F1
#
_cell.length_a   1.000
_cell.length_b   1.000
_cell.length_c   1.000
_cell.angle_alpha   90.00
_cell.angle_beta   90.00
_cell.angle_gamma   90.00
#
_symmetry.space_group_name_H-M   'P 1'
#
loop_
_entity.id
_entity.type
_entity.pdbx_description
1 polymer ?
#
loop_
_entity_poly.entity_id
_entity_poly.type
_entity_poly.pdbx_seq_one_letter_code
_entity_poly.pdbx_strand_id
1 'polypeptide(L)'
;MDLVAMSNKERFEWIRKRHAFLCNIVSSYNSIDEFVKDKEHWFALFGMDLGLQNGYAYIDMWLDYGEYEMYFVIPGNDGNLTVSEVIRWQDDTCANTYLNIFSLHGCEENEILTSIHNYG
;
A
#
# COMPACT_ATOMS: atom_id res chain seq x y z
N MET A 1 1.16 10.39 -15.22
CA MET A 1 -0.18 9.80 -15.44
C MET A 1 -1.17 10.87 -15.05
N ASP A 2 -2.14 11.21 -15.88
CA ASP A 2 -3.13 12.24 -15.52
C ASP A 2 -4.19 11.60 -14.63
N LEU A 3 -4.06 11.82 -13.32
CA LEU A 3 -4.98 11.27 -12.31
C LEU A 3 -6.33 12.01 -12.30
N VAL A 4 -6.34 13.27 -12.74
CA VAL A 4 -7.50 14.17 -12.65
C VAL A 4 -8.63 13.75 -13.61
N ALA A 5 -8.29 13.03 -14.68
CA ALA A 5 -9.24 12.59 -15.70
C ALA A 5 -9.63 11.10 -15.61
N MET A 6 -9.11 10.33 -14.64
CA MET A 6 -9.37 8.90 -14.54
C MET A 6 -10.64 8.57 -13.76
N SER A 7 -11.39 7.58 -14.24
CA SER A 7 -12.50 7.00 -13.49
C SER A 7 -12.01 6.23 -12.26
N ASN A 8 -12.86 6.06 -11.24
CA ASN A 8 -12.51 5.22 -10.08
C ASN A 8 -12.15 3.78 -10.48
N LYS A 9 -12.76 3.25 -11.55
CA LYS A 9 -12.39 1.94 -12.07
C LYS A 9 -10.92 1.89 -12.50
N GLU A 10 -10.48 2.88 -13.27
CA GLU A 10 -9.09 2.99 -13.73
C GLU A 10 -8.13 3.26 -12.56
N ARG A 11 -8.52 4.10 -11.61
CA ARG A 11 -7.76 4.33 -10.36
C ARG A 11 -7.55 3.01 -9.62
N PHE A 12 -8.60 2.21 -9.41
CA PHE A 12 -8.48 0.92 -8.74
C PHE A 12 -7.60 -0.08 -9.49
N GLU A 13 -7.64 -0.10 -10.83
CA GLU A 13 -6.74 -0.94 -11.61
C GLU A 13 -5.27 -0.54 -11.42
N TRP A 14 -4.98 0.75 -11.33
CA TRP A 14 -3.64 1.25 -11.06
C TRP A 14 -3.18 0.96 -9.63
N ILE A 15 -4.07 1.12 -8.65
CA ILE A 15 -3.77 0.79 -7.24
C ILE A 15 -3.42 -0.70 -7.13
N ARG A 16 -4.18 -1.59 -7.80
CA ARG A 16 -3.89 -3.05 -7.83
C ARG A 16 -2.56 -3.36 -8.50
N LYS A 17 -2.20 -2.67 -9.59
CA LYS A 17 -0.89 -2.84 -10.24
C LYS A 17 0.25 -2.43 -9.30
N ARG A 18 0.10 -1.30 -8.60
CA ARG A 18 1.07 -0.84 -7.60
C ARG A 18 1.16 -1.79 -6.42
N HIS A 19 0.02 -2.26 -5.90
CA HIS A 19 -0.04 -3.29 -4.85
C HIS A 19 0.75 -4.54 -5.25
N ALA A 20 0.46 -5.12 -6.42
CA ALA A 20 1.16 -6.31 -6.91
C ALA A 20 2.68 -6.07 -7.12
N PHE A 21 3.06 -4.89 -7.61
CA PHE A 21 4.47 -4.51 -7.76
C PHE A 21 5.18 -4.44 -6.40
N LEU A 22 4.56 -3.80 -5.41
CA LEU A 22 5.10 -3.70 -4.06
C LEU A 22 5.17 -5.07 -3.37
N CYS A 23 4.18 -5.94 -3.56
CA CYS A 23 4.23 -7.34 -3.11
C CYS A 23 5.49 -8.06 -3.61
N ASN A 24 5.86 -7.88 -4.88
CA ASN A 24 7.06 -8.49 -5.44
C ASN A 24 8.36 -7.92 -4.84
N ILE A 25 8.36 -6.66 -4.39
CA ILE A 25 9.51 -6.06 -3.72
C ILE A 25 9.66 -6.63 -2.31
N VAL A 26 8.56 -6.75 -1.56
CA VAL A 26 8.60 -7.11 -0.13
C VAL A 26 8.68 -8.62 0.12
N SER A 27 8.26 -9.46 -0.82
CA SER A 27 8.13 -10.92 -0.62
C SER A 27 9.43 -11.67 -0.32
N SER A 28 10.59 -11.04 -0.58
CA SER A 28 11.90 -11.63 -0.25
C SER A 28 12.35 -11.37 1.20
N TYR A 29 11.65 -10.50 1.93
CA TYR A 29 11.97 -10.16 3.31
C TYR A 29 11.11 -10.96 4.28
N ASN A 30 11.66 -11.29 5.44
CA ASN A 30 10.92 -11.90 6.56
C ASN A 30 10.84 -10.98 7.78
N SER A 31 11.44 -9.79 7.71
CA SER A 31 11.54 -8.82 8.79
C SER A 31 11.27 -7.42 8.27
N ILE A 32 10.32 -6.73 8.91
CA ILE A 32 9.98 -5.34 8.58
C ILE A 32 11.19 -4.43 8.80
N ASP A 33 11.93 -4.63 9.89
CA ASP A 33 13.10 -3.80 10.20
C ASP A 33 14.20 -3.97 9.14
N GLU A 34 14.40 -5.19 8.65
CA GLU A 34 15.37 -5.47 7.57
C GLU A 34 14.92 -4.81 6.26
N PHE A 35 13.64 -4.95 5.91
CA PHE A 35 13.06 -4.32 4.74
C PHE A 35 13.21 -2.79 4.77
N VAL A 36 12.82 -2.15 5.88
CA VAL A 36 12.91 -0.70 6.04
C VAL A 36 14.36 -0.24 5.91
N LYS A 37 15.29 -0.88 6.62
CA LYS A 37 16.70 -0.52 6.59
C LYS A 37 17.33 -0.66 5.19
N ASP A 38 16.94 -1.67 4.42
CA ASP A 38 17.47 -1.90 3.07
C ASP A 38 16.85 -0.96 2.03
N LYS A 39 15.56 -0.62 2.18
CA LYS A 39 14.78 0.05 1.13
C LYS A 39 14.50 1.52 1.37
N GLU A 40 14.75 2.08 2.56
CA GLU A 40 14.51 3.49 2.88
C GLU A 40 15.09 4.44 1.82
N HIS A 41 16.40 4.35 1.55
CA HIS A 41 17.04 5.19 0.54
C HIS A 41 16.55 4.90 -0.89
N TRP A 42 16.17 3.65 -1.16
CA TRP A 42 15.67 3.27 -2.48
C TRP A 42 14.32 3.94 -2.74
N PHE A 43 13.37 3.88 -1.80
CA PHE A 43 12.07 4.55 -1.94
C PHE A 43 12.23 6.08 -2.01
N ALA A 44 13.10 6.67 -1.19
CA ALA A 44 13.38 8.10 -1.23
C ALA A 44 13.90 8.58 -2.61
N LEU A 45 14.72 7.77 -3.29
CA LEU A 45 15.19 8.07 -4.66
C LEU A 45 14.05 8.14 -5.69
N PHE A 46 12.94 7.44 -5.45
CA PHE A 46 11.75 7.48 -6.28
C PHE A 46 10.69 8.49 -5.80
N GLY A 47 11.02 9.32 -4.80
CA GLY A 47 10.11 10.30 -4.23
C GLY A 47 8.97 9.68 -3.41
N MET A 48 9.21 8.51 -2.83
CA MET A 48 8.27 7.81 -1.94
C MET A 48 8.84 7.80 -0.52
N ASP A 49 7.97 7.88 0.47
CA ASP A 49 8.37 7.79 1.87
C ASP A 49 8.14 6.37 2.39
N LEU A 50 9.17 5.79 3.00
CA LEU A 50 9.08 4.52 3.71
C LEU A 50 9.23 4.77 5.20
N GLY A 51 8.22 4.42 5.99
CA GLY A 51 8.22 4.60 7.44
C GLY A 51 7.83 3.34 8.19
N LEU A 52 8.14 3.34 9.49
CA LEU A 52 7.84 2.27 10.42
C LEU A 52 6.76 2.71 11.40
N GLN A 53 5.76 1.86 11.61
CA GLN A 53 4.74 2.00 12.64
C GLN A 53 4.65 0.70 13.46
N ASN A 54 4.00 0.73 14.62
CA ASN A 54 3.92 -0.45 15.48
C ASN A 54 3.23 -1.62 14.77
N GLY A 55 4.03 -2.59 14.31
CA GLY A 55 3.57 -3.84 13.69
C GLY A 55 3.56 -3.85 12.16
N TYR A 56 3.83 -2.74 11.47
CA TYR A 56 3.87 -2.66 10.00
C TYR A 56 4.78 -1.53 9.52
N ALA A 57 5.23 -1.58 8.27
CA ALA A 57 5.80 -0.42 7.58
C ALA A 57 4.77 0.19 6.64
N TYR A 58 4.86 1.49 6.35
CA TYR A 58 4.03 2.15 5.36
C TYR A 58 4.89 2.72 4.23
N ILE A 59 4.36 2.67 3.02
CA ILE A 59 4.93 3.28 1.82
C ILE A 59 3.94 4.35 1.37
N ASP A 60 4.32 5.62 1.53
CA ASP A 60 3.52 6.77 1.10
C ASP A 60 3.99 7.25 -0.28
N MET A 61 3.03 7.42 -1.18
CA MET A 61 3.26 7.83 -2.56
C MET A 61 2.43 9.05 -2.90
N TRP A 62 3.13 10.15 -3.16
CA TRP A 62 2.52 11.35 -3.72
C TRP A 62 2.43 11.21 -5.24
N LEU A 63 1.22 11.11 -5.77
CA LEU A 63 0.99 10.83 -7.19
C LEU A 63 0.72 12.10 -8.00
N ASP A 64 0.00 13.06 -7.41
CA ASP A 64 -0.23 14.41 -7.96
C ASP A 64 -0.74 15.35 -6.85
N TYR A 65 -1.02 16.62 -7.17
CA TYR A 65 -1.61 17.57 -6.24
C TYR A 65 -2.96 17.08 -5.70
N GLY A 66 -3.01 16.79 -4.40
CA GLY A 66 -4.17 16.19 -3.72
C GLY A 66 -4.21 14.67 -3.78
N GLU A 67 -3.57 14.04 -4.76
CA GLU A 67 -3.64 12.61 -4.98
C GLU A 67 -2.46 11.88 -4.34
N TYR A 68 -2.76 11.07 -3.33
CA TYR A 68 -1.76 10.23 -2.68
C TYR A 68 -2.34 8.88 -2.29
N GLU A 69 -1.44 7.91 -2.18
CA GLU A 69 -1.76 6.54 -1.82
C GLU A 69 -0.73 6.03 -0.82
N MET A 70 -1.20 5.37 0.22
CA MET A 70 -0.37 4.74 1.23
C MET A 70 -0.67 3.24 1.29
N TYR A 71 0.40 2.47 1.24
CA TYR A 71 0.40 1.01 1.25
C TYR A 71 1.06 0.51 2.53
N PHE A 72 0.61 -0.62 3.06
CA PHE A 72 1.10 -1.15 4.32
C PHE A 72 1.79 -2.50 4.12
N VAL A 73 3.05 -2.60 4.53
CA VAL A 73 3.83 -3.82 4.51
C VAL A 73 3.65 -4.53 5.86
N ILE A 74 3.17 -5.77 5.80
CA ILE A 74 2.73 -6.55 6.96
C ILE A 74 3.34 -7.96 6.91
N PRO A 75 3.38 -8.69 8.04
CA PRO A 75 3.72 -10.10 8.03
C PRO A 75 2.71 -10.90 7.22
N GLY A 76 3.20 -11.72 6.29
CA GLY A 76 2.41 -12.67 5.50
C GLY A 76 2.21 -14.00 6.23
N ASN A 77 1.30 -14.82 5.69
CA ASN A 77 0.97 -16.13 6.24
C ASN A 77 2.06 -17.19 6.03
N ASP A 78 3.00 -16.95 5.12
CA ASP A 78 4.11 -17.84 4.77
C ASP A 78 5.41 -17.52 5.52
N GLY A 79 5.39 -16.52 6.40
CA GLY A 79 6.56 -16.04 7.15
C GLY A 79 7.39 -14.98 6.40
N ASN A 80 7.05 -14.66 5.15
CA ASN A 80 7.61 -13.51 4.44
C ASN A 80 6.69 -12.29 4.59
N LEU A 81 7.19 -11.12 4.26
CA LEU A 81 6.37 -9.91 4.22
C LEU A 81 5.48 -9.89 2.98
N THR A 82 4.33 -9.24 3.12
CA THR A 82 3.40 -8.95 2.03
C THR A 82 2.89 -7.52 2.15
N VAL A 83 2.09 -7.08 1.18
CA VAL A 83 1.38 -5.79 1.25
C VAL A 83 -0.08 -6.06 1.60
N SER A 84 -0.58 -5.35 2.62
CA SER A 84 -1.98 -5.35 3.00
C SER A 84 -2.87 -5.03 1.80
N GLU A 85 -4.02 -5.69 1.71
CA GLU A 85 -5.06 -5.34 0.75
C GLU A 85 -5.77 -4.03 1.10
N VAL A 86 -5.69 -3.61 2.37
CA VAL A 86 -6.13 -2.30 2.80
C VAL A 86 -5.09 -1.28 2.36
N ILE A 87 -5.57 -0.21 1.75
CA ILE A 87 -4.79 0.96 1.38
C ILE A 87 -5.44 2.19 1.98
N ARG A 88 -4.65 3.25 2.18
CA ARG A 88 -5.19 4.59 2.41
C ARG A 88 -5.07 5.39 1.12
N TRP A 89 -6.13 6.04 0.71
CA TRP A 89 -6.19 6.83 -0.52
C TRP A 89 -7.08 8.04 -0.32
N GLN A 90 -7.02 8.97 -1.28
CA GLN A 90 -7.97 10.07 -1.34
C GLN A 90 -9.20 9.66 -2.17
N ASP A 91 -10.37 9.63 -1.53
CA ASP A 91 -11.63 9.31 -2.22
C ASP A 91 -12.12 10.46 -3.12
N ASP A 92 -13.29 10.27 -3.74
CA ASP A 92 -13.92 11.25 -4.64
C ASP A 92 -14.37 12.54 -3.94
N THR A 93 -14.34 12.59 -2.61
CA THR A 93 -14.65 13.77 -1.79
C THR A 93 -13.42 14.46 -1.23
N CYS A 94 -12.23 14.09 -1.72
CA CYS A 94 -10.94 14.51 -1.19
C CYS A 94 -10.68 14.09 0.28
N ALA A 95 -11.44 13.12 0.78
CA ALA A 95 -11.25 12.59 2.12
C ALA A 95 -10.27 11.41 2.12
N ASN A 96 -9.52 11.27 3.21
CA ASN A 96 -8.52 10.24 3.35
C ASN A 96 -9.17 9.03 4.00
N THR A 97 -9.41 7.98 3.22
CA THR A 97 -10.16 6.82 3.66
C THR A 97 -9.36 5.54 3.47
N TYR A 98 -9.73 4.51 4.22
CA TYR A 98 -9.19 3.16 4.05
C TYR A 98 -10.13 2.35 3.17
N LEU A 99 -9.55 1.60 2.25
CA LEU A 99 -10.27 0.78 1.29
C LEU A 99 -9.55 -0.57 1.17
N ASN A 100 -10.28 -1.68 1.26
CA ASN A 100 -9.77 -2.94 0.76
C ASN A 100 -9.88 -2.95 -0.77
N ILE A 101 -8.74 -2.97 -1.48
CA ILE A 101 -8.70 -2.74 -2.92
C ILE A 101 -9.28 -3.90 -3.76
N PHE A 102 -9.46 -5.08 -3.16
CA PHE A 102 -10.02 -6.24 -3.87
C PHE A 102 -11.53 -6.34 -3.69
N SER A 103 -12.04 -6.13 -2.48
CA SER A 103 -13.49 -6.10 -2.20
C SER A 103 -14.15 -4.78 -2.56
N LEU A 104 -13.37 -3.69 -2.64
CA LEU A 104 -13.85 -2.30 -2.81
C LEU A 104 -14.78 -1.82 -1.69
N HIS A 105 -14.68 -2.44 -0.51
CA HIS A 105 -15.37 -1.97 0.69
C HIS A 105 -14.46 -1.07 1.52
N GLY A 106 -15.06 -0.04 2.11
CA GLY A 106 -14.39 0.79 3.11
C GLY A 106 -14.00 -0.04 4.32
N CYS A 107 -12.85 0.30 4.91
CA CYS A 107 -12.26 -0.41 6.05
C CYS A 107 -11.83 0.58 7.13
N GLU A 108 -11.38 0.04 8.25
CA GLU A 108 -10.74 0.78 9.34
C GLU A 108 -9.25 0.43 9.45
N GLU A 109 -8.47 1.29 10.13
CA GLU A 109 -7.01 1.10 10.28
C GLU A 109 -6.65 -0.25 10.94
N ASN A 110 -7.45 -0.72 11.89
CA ASN A 110 -7.20 -1.98 12.59
C ASN A 110 -7.31 -3.21 11.66
N GLU A 111 -7.90 -3.07 10.48
CA GLU A 111 -8.00 -4.14 9.50
C GLU A 111 -6.71 -4.35 8.70
N ILE A 112 -5.79 -3.37 8.69
CA ILE A 112 -4.52 -3.40 7.93
C ILE A 112 -3.74 -4.70 8.16
N LEU A 113 -3.63 -5.14 9.41
CA LEU A 113 -2.86 -6.32 9.81
C LEU A 113 -3.60 -7.65 9.58
N THR A 114 -4.90 -7.60 9.31
CA THR A 114 -5.74 -8.79 9.21
C THR A 114 -6.32 -9.04 7.82
N SER A 115 -6.19 -8.06 6.90
CA SER A 115 -6.82 -8.07 5.59
C SER A 115 -6.02 -8.83 4.52
N ILE A 116 -5.52 -10.02 4.84
CA ILE A 116 -4.86 -10.88 3.86
C ILE A 116 -5.88 -11.92 3.39
N HIS A 117 -6.31 -11.86 2.12
CA HIS A 117 -6.98 -13.03 1.55
C HIS A 117 -5.96 -14.12 1.25
N ASN A 118 -6.28 -15.34 1.66
CA ASN A 118 -5.59 -16.53 1.17
C ASN A 118 -5.95 -16.69 -0.30
N TYR A 119 -5.04 -16.32 -1.21
CA TYR A 119 -5.10 -16.76 -2.60
C TYR A 119 -4.71 -18.25 -2.65
N GLY A 120 -5.67 -19.11 -2.29
CA GLY A 120 -5.58 -20.56 -2.49
C GLY A 120 -5.83 -20.98 -3.93
#